data_AF-A0A8T5IVK3-F1
#
_entry.id   AF-A0A8T5IVK3-F1
#
_cell.length_a   1.000
_cell.length_b   1.000
_cell.length_c   1.000
_cell.angle_alpha   90.00
_cell.angle_beta   90.00
_cell.angle_gamma   90.00
#
_symmetry.space_group_name_H-M   'P 1'
#
loop_
_entity.id
_entity.type
_entity.pdbx_description
1 polymer ?
#
loop_
_entity_poly.entity_id
_entity_poly.type
_entity_poly.pdbx_seq_one_letter_code
_entity_poly.pdbx_strand_id
1 'polypeptide(L)'
;MDERSSLSTIVILVIVLLGTIIVFSSGRANLKKEIEILKVQITEKEEQLINLGANLKEVEKEKRTIEGTAEQLETEKNELSENYDGLRVEAYNILAEVEMFEGRIVDSLNWFNTNSNIDNVLDYSGMQIELRKNCMNLENRECQIRLSCLPFINEEENGFSYLNDTELGKEDFMQDLKSIFENKGGDCEDISLLTNAEINYLKDECNNQKEEYQHITFIGYEEAKGQKHFIENKEDYFIKDAKDYKFELKHNYIVCGNLPLKPWETKIIPKESWLIGGHCLLAFSDTSLSNGIKESMNNALLIEPQTGEVMFDMRRDKVIQIPENEYVEGSFVYLIFDEYDMYLFDLFEQEYKWVSYSELLDKLSESKTKLKQALFE
;
A
#
# COMPACT_ATOMS: atom_id res chain seq x y z
N MET A 1 -131.14 -53.02 -47.24
CA MET A 1 -130.10 -53.43 -46.27
C MET A 1 -128.76 -53.11 -46.93
N ASP A 2 -127.91 -52.20 -46.47
CA ASP A 2 -128.00 -51.27 -45.35
C ASP A 2 -126.91 -50.18 -45.59
N GLU A 3 -127.24 -49.12 -46.31
CA GLU A 3 -126.28 -48.09 -46.76
C GLU A 3 -125.87 -47.08 -45.66
N ARG A 4 -126.33 -47.26 -44.42
CA ARG A 4 -126.11 -46.30 -43.31
C ARG A 4 -125.02 -46.69 -42.31
N SER A 5 -124.43 -47.89 -42.35
CA SER A 5 -123.32 -48.28 -41.45
C SER A 5 -121.92 -48.02 -42.02
N SER A 6 -121.82 -47.75 -43.33
CA SER A 6 -120.56 -47.41 -44.01
C SER A 6 -120.07 -45.99 -43.66
N LEU A 7 -120.97 -44.99 -43.59
CA LEU A 7 -120.59 -43.60 -43.32
C LEU A 7 -120.05 -43.36 -41.90
N SER A 8 -120.64 -43.99 -40.88
CA SER A 8 -120.19 -43.82 -39.47
C SER A 8 -118.77 -44.39 -39.26
N THR A 9 -118.52 -45.57 -39.83
CA THR A 9 -117.21 -46.22 -39.77
C THR A 9 -116.15 -45.42 -40.52
N ILE A 10 -116.50 -44.85 -41.68
CA ILE A 10 -115.62 -43.95 -42.45
C ILE A 10 -115.33 -42.65 -41.67
N VAL A 11 -116.32 -42.05 -41.01
CA VAL A 11 -116.12 -40.82 -40.21
C VAL A 11 -115.24 -41.07 -39.00
N ILE A 12 -115.41 -42.20 -38.28
CA ILE A 12 -114.55 -42.57 -37.16
C ILE A 12 -113.12 -42.87 -37.63
N LEU A 13 -112.95 -43.58 -38.76
CA LEU A 13 -111.63 -43.81 -39.38
C LEU A 13 -110.96 -42.50 -39.78
N VAL A 14 -111.70 -41.55 -40.35
CA VAL A 14 -111.19 -40.23 -40.74
C VAL A 14 -110.80 -39.40 -39.52
N ILE A 15 -111.55 -39.44 -38.42
CA ILE A 15 -111.22 -38.74 -37.17
C ILE A 15 -109.99 -39.37 -36.49
N VAL A 16 -109.87 -40.70 -36.49
CA VAL A 16 -108.68 -41.40 -35.97
C VAL A 16 -107.47 -41.16 -36.87
N LEU A 17 -107.64 -41.12 -38.20
CA LEU A 17 -106.58 -40.71 -39.13
C LEU A 17 -106.17 -39.25 -38.93
N LEU A 18 -107.13 -38.33 -38.77
CA LEU A 18 -106.83 -36.91 -38.54
C LEU A 18 -106.17 -36.71 -37.18
N GLY A 19 -106.61 -37.41 -36.13
CA GLY A 19 -105.99 -37.38 -34.80
C GLY A 19 -104.58 -37.95 -34.80
N THR A 20 -104.34 -39.07 -35.49
CA THR A 20 -102.99 -39.62 -35.67
C THR A 20 -102.11 -38.72 -36.54
N ILE A 21 -102.63 -38.10 -37.60
CA ILE A 21 -101.92 -37.09 -38.41
C ILE A 21 -101.59 -35.86 -37.58
N ILE A 22 -102.49 -35.38 -36.71
CA ILE A 22 -102.25 -34.22 -35.84
C ILE A 22 -101.18 -34.54 -34.79
N VAL A 23 -101.27 -35.70 -34.13
CA VAL A 23 -100.24 -36.18 -33.17
C VAL A 23 -98.90 -36.42 -33.86
N PHE A 24 -98.88 -36.99 -35.07
CA PHE A 24 -97.66 -37.11 -35.87
C PHE A 24 -97.13 -35.74 -36.29
N SER A 25 -98.00 -34.80 -36.64
CA SER A 25 -97.60 -33.44 -37.05
C SER A 25 -97.04 -32.63 -35.88
N SER A 26 -97.62 -32.75 -34.68
CA SER A 26 -97.15 -32.07 -33.47
C SER A 26 -95.88 -32.74 -32.94
N GLY A 27 -95.79 -34.07 -32.99
CA GLY A 27 -94.57 -34.82 -32.72
C GLY A 27 -93.43 -34.42 -33.67
N ARG A 28 -93.72 -34.30 -34.98
CA ARG A 28 -92.76 -33.84 -35.99
C ARG A 28 -92.35 -32.39 -35.80
N ALA A 29 -93.26 -31.52 -35.38
CA ALA A 29 -92.96 -30.12 -35.06
C ALA A 29 -92.09 -29.99 -33.80
N ASN A 30 -92.37 -30.78 -32.75
CA ASN A 30 -91.56 -30.83 -31.53
C ASN A 30 -90.17 -31.41 -31.80
N LEU A 31 -90.08 -32.52 -32.55
CA LEU A 31 -88.80 -33.09 -33.02
C LEU A 31 -88.00 -32.08 -33.84
N LYS A 32 -88.64 -31.33 -34.73
CA LYS A 32 -87.97 -30.27 -35.50
C LYS A 32 -87.43 -29.16 -34.59
N LYS A 33 -88.18 -28.77 -33.55
CA LYS A 33 -87.75 -27.78 -32.56
C LYS A 33 -86.58 -28.29 -31.71
N GLU A 34 -86.63 -29.55 -31.26
CA GLU A 34 -85.52 -30.20 -30.55
C GLU A 34 -84.27 -30.30 -31.41
N ILE A 35 -84.40 -30.64 -32.70
CA ILE A 35 -83.28 -30.67 -33.66
C ILE A 35 -82.66 -29.28 -33.79
N GLU A 36 -83.45 -28.21 -33.90
CA GLU A 36 -82.91 -26.85 -33.99
C GLU A 36 -82.22 -26.40 -32.69
N ILE A 37 -82.77 -26.74 -31.52
CA ILE A 37 -82.11 -26.47 -30.23
C ILE A 37 -80.78 -27.23 -30.13
N LEU A 38 -80.77 -28.52 -30.49
CA LEU A 38 -79.56 -29.34 -30.48
C LEU A 38 -78.51 -28.82 -31.46
N LYS A 39 -78.90 -28.32 -32.64
CA LYS A 39 -77.97 -27.67 -33.57
C LYS A 39 -77.31 -26.44 -32.96
N VAL A 40 -78.09 -25.56 -32.33
CA VAL A 40 -77.56 -24.37 -31.65
C VAL A 40 -76.59 -24.78 -30.54
N GLN A 41 -76.96 -25.78 -29.73
CA GLN A 41 -76.07 -26.29 -28.68
C GLN A 41 -74.80 -26.94 -29.24
N ILE A 42 -74.87 -27.66 -30.36
CA ILE A 42 -73.70 -28.22 -31.05
C ILE A 42 -72.79 -27.09 -31.51
N THR A 43 -73.31 -26.07 -32.18
CA THR A 43 -72.51 -24.92 -32.64
C THR A 43 -71.87 -24.17 -31.47
N GLU A 44 -72.61 -23.94 -30.38
CA GLU A 44 -72.06 -23.31 -29.17
C GLU A 44 -70.95 -24.16 -28.54
N LYS A 45 -71.10 -25.49 -28.54
CA LYS A 45 -70.06 -26.42 -28.05
C LYS A 45 -68.85 -26.48 -28.98
N GLU A 46 -69.05 -26.40 -30.29
CA GLU A 46 -67.97 -26.31 -31.28
C GLU A 46 -67.17 -25.02 -31.10
N GLU A 47 -67.84 -23.88 -30.89
CA GLU A 47 -67.19 -22.60 -30.60
C GLU A 47 -66.42 -22.65 -29.27
N GLN A 48 -67.02 -23.24 -28.22
CA GLN A 48 -66.34 -23.46 -26.95
C GLN A 48 -65.09 -24.34 -27.13
N LEU A 49 -65.14 -25.40 -27.94
CA LEU A 49 -63.98 -26.26 -28.22
C LEU A 49 -62.87 -25.52 -28.99
N ILE A 50 -63.24 -24.69 -29.97
CA ILE A 50 -62.28 -23.86 -30.71
C ILE A 50 -61.59 -22.89 -29.77
N ASN A 51 -62.34 -22.18 -28.92
CA ASN A 51 -61.80 -21.25 -27.93
C ASN A 51 -60.91 -21.95 -26.90
N LEU A 52 -61.31 -23.12 -26.40
CA LEU A 52 -60.50 -23.92 -25.48
C LEU A 52 -59.19 -24.38 -26.13
N GLY A 53 -59.25 -24.77 -27.40
CA GLY A 53 -58.06 -25.16 -28.18
C GLY A 53 -57.10 -23.99 -28.44
N ALA A 54 -57.62 -22.78 -28.64
CA ALA A 54 -56.81 -21.57 -28.75
C ALA A 54 -56.13 -21.23 -27.41
N ASN A 55 -56.89 -21.24 -26.30
CA ASN A 55 -56.35 -21.00 -24.96
C ASN A 55 -55.29 -22.04 -24.57
N LEU A 56 -55.50 -23.32 -24.91
CA LEU A 56 -54.50 -24.37 -24.65
C LEU A 56 -53.17 -24.08 -25.37
N LYS A 57 -53.23 -23.65 -26.64
CA LYS A 57 -52.02 -23.27 -27.40
C LYS A 57 -51.31 -22.06 -26.81
N GLU A 58 -52.07 -21.09 -26.30
CA GLU A 58 -51.49 -19.92 -25.63
C GLU A 58 -50.79 -20.31 -24.33
N VAL A 59 -51.43 -21.12 -23.49
CA VAL A 59 -50.83 -21.68 -22.26
C VAL A 59 -49.59 -22.53 -22.57
N GLU A 60 -49.61 -23.35 -23.63
CA GLU A 60 -48.43 -24.11 -24.06
C GLU A 60 -47.27 -23.21 -24.50
N LYS A 61 -47.56 -22.08 -25.15
CA LYS A 61 -46.56 -21.09 -25.56
C LYS A 61 -45.98 -20.36 -24.34
N GLU A 62 -46.82 -19.94 -23.40
CA GLU A 62 -46.39 -19.33 -22.13
C GLU A 62 -45.53 -20.31 -21.33
N LYS A 63 -45.94 -21.57 -21.21
CA LYS A 63 -45.15 -22.62 -20.56
C LYS A 63 -43.75 -22.74 -21.15
N ARG A 64 -43.63 -22.82 -22.48
CA ARG A 64 -42.31 -22.88 -23.15
C ARG A 64 -41.46 -21.63 -22.90
N THR A 65 -42.10 -20.47 -22.82
CA THR A 65 -41.41 -19.20 -22.53
C THR A 65 -40.86 -19.20 -21.11
N ILE A 66 -41.68 -19.62 -20.13
CA ILE A 66 -41.28 -19.74 -18.72
C ILE A 66 -40.16 -20.77 -18.57
N GLU A 67 -40.25 -21.92 -19.24
CA GLU A 67 -39.19 -22.95 -19.22
C GLU A 67 -37.87 -22.38 -19.79
N GLY A 68 -37.92 -21.63 -20.89
CA GLY A 68 -36.74 -20.96 -21.45
C GLY A 68 -36.13 -19.89 -20.54
N THR A 69 -36.97 -19.06 -19.90
CA THR A 69 -36.48 -18.07 -18.92
C THR A 69 -35.90 -18.74 -17.68
N ALA A 70 -36.48 -19.85 -17.21
CA ALA A 70 -35.95 -20.60 -16.08
C ALA A 70 -34.57 -21.21 -16.39
N GLU A 71 -34.38 -21.74 -17.60
CA GLU A 71 -33.07 -22.25 -18.05
C GLU A 71 -32.02 -21.12 -18.12
N GLN A 72 -32.37 -19.96 -18.70
CA GLN A 72 -31.49 -18.79 -18.76
C GLN A 72 -31.08 -18.30 -17.36
N LEU A 73 -32.05 -18.18 -16.43
CA LEU A 73 -31.77 -17.77 -15.06
C LEU A 73 -30.86 -18.75 -14.32
N GLU A 74 -30.99 -20.05 -14.57
CA GLU A 74 -30.08 -21.05 -13.96
C GLU A 74 -28.67 -20.93 -14.55
N THR A 75 -28.51 -20.67 -15.85
CA THR A 75 -27.20 -20.38 -16.45
C THR A 75 -26.57 -19.12 -15.87
N GLU A 76 -27.28 -18.00 -15.83
CA GLU A 76 -26.80 -16.74 -15.26
C GLU A 76 -26.41 -16.89 -13.79
N LYS A 77 -27.20 -17.64 -13.02
CA LYS A 77 -26.91 -17.96 -11.62
C LYS A 77 -25.62 -18.77 -11.47
N ASN A 78 -25.38 -19.74 -12.34
CA ASN A 78 -24.15 -20.55 -12.30
C ASN A 78 -22.92 -19.70 -12.68
N GLU A 79 -23.02 -18.89 -13.74
CA GLU A 79 -21.95 -17.95 -14.13
C GLU A 79 -21.64 -16.95 -13.01
N LEU A 80 -22.68 -16.40 -12.36
CA LEU A 80 -22.52 -15.50 -11.23
C LEU A 80 -21.86 -16.19 -10.03
N SER A 81 -22.22 -17.46 -9.76
CA SER A 81 -21.60 -18.26 -8.69
C SER A 81 -20.12 -18.52 -8.97
N GLU A 82 -19.75 -18.88 -10.20
CA GLU A 82 -18.35 -19.09 -10.60
C GLU A 82 -17.54 -17.80 -10.51
N ASN A 83 -18.08 -16.69 -11.00
CA ASN A 83 -17.44 -15.37 -10.89
C ASN A 83 -17.26 -14.95 -9.43
N TYR A 84 -18.27 -15.17 -8.59
CA TYR A 84 -18.19 -14.90 -7.16
C TYR A 84 -17.11 -15.73 -6.46
N ASP A 85 -17.05 -17.04 -6.75
CA ASP A 85 -16.01 -17.92 -6.20
C ASP A 85 -14.61 -17.49 -6.68
N GLY A 86 -14.47 -17.07 -7.95
CA GLY A 86 -13.23 -16.54 -8.50
C GLY A 86 -12.76 -15.27 -7.80
N LEU A 87 -13.64 -14.28 -7.67
CA LEU A 87 -13.37 -13.02 -6.95
C LEU A 87 -13.01 -13.27 -5.48
N ARG A 88 -13.69 -14.22 -4.82
CA ARG A 88 -13.38 -14.60 -3.44
C ARG A 88 -11.97 -15.15 -3.31
N VAL A 89 -11.53 -16.01 -4.22
CA VAL A 89 -10.16 -16.56 -4.22
C VAL A 89 -9.12 -15.46 -4.46
N GLU A 90 -9.37 -14.58 -5.43
CA GLU A 90 -8.49 -13.42 -5.71
C GLU A 90 -8.35 -12.51 -4.48
N ALA A 91 -9.46 -12.20 -3.81
CA ALA A 91 -9.44 -11.39 -2.60
C ALA A 91 -8.68 -12.05 -1.43
N TYR A 92 -8.75 -13.37 -1.27
CA TYR A 92 -7.93 -14.10 -0.28
C TYR A 92 -6.43 -14.04 -0.61
N ASN A 93 -6.07 -14.13 -1.89
CA ASN A 93 -4.67 -14.01 -2.31
C ASN A 93 -4.14 -12.60 -2.04
N ILE A 94 -4.90 -11.56 -2.38
CA ILE A 94 -4.56 -10.16 -2.08
C ILE A 94 -4.41 -9.97 -0.57
N LEU A 95 -5.30 -10.54 0.23
CA LEU A 95 -5.21 -10.45 1.69
C LEU A 95 -3.91 -11.08 2.22
N ALA A 96 -3.50 -12.24 1.69
CA ALA A 96 -2.25 -12.88 2.06
C ALA A 96 -1.02 -12.06 1.62
N GLU A 97 -1.06 -11.45 0.44
CA GLU A 97 0.00 -10.54 -0.04
C GLU A 97 0.12 -9.30 0.84
N VAL A 98 -1.00 -8.70 1.25
CA VAL A 98 -1.03 -7.58 2.21
C VAL A 98 -0.44 -8.00 3.56
N GLU A 99 -0.76 -9.19 4.07
CA GLU A 99 -0.20 -9.71 5.33
C GLU A 99 1.31 -9.97 5.25
N MET A 100 1.81 -10.49 4.12
CA MET A 100 3.25 -10.64 3.91
C MET A 100 3.95 -9.28 3.81
N PHE A 101 3.35 -8.30 3.13
CA PHE A 101 3.92 -6.98 2.98
C PHE A 101 3.94 -6.20 4.31
N GLU A 102 2.87 -6.31 5.11
CA GLU A 102 2.79 -5.83 6.49
C GLU A 102 3.94 -6.40 7.34
N GLY A 103 4.16 -7.72 7.27
CA GLY A 103 5.27 -8.39 7.97
C GLY A 103 6.64 -7.82 7.57
N ARG A 104 6.87 -7.62 6.27
CA ARG A 104 8.14 -7.03 5.78
C ARG A 104 8.37 -5.61 6.29
N ILE A 105 7.34 -4.77 6.34
CA ILE A 105 7.46 -3.41 6.89
C ILE A 105 7.83 -3.47 8.38
N VAL A 106 7.15 -4.32 9.16
CA VAL A 106 7.46 -4.51 10.58
C VAL A 106 8.90 -5.00 10.77
N ASP A 107 9.35 -5.95 9.96
CA ASP A 107 10.72 -6.44 9.99
C ASP A 107 11.72 -5.32 9.66
N SER A 108 11.43 -4.46 8.67
CA SER A 108 12.25 -3.28 8.36
C SER A 108 12.30 -2.26 9.50
N LEU A 109 11.17 -1.95 10.15
CA LEU A 109 11.14 -1.04 11.31
C LEU A 109 11.95 -1.59 12.50
N ASN A 110 11.81 -2.89 12.78
CA ASN A 110 12.60 -3.56 13.82
C ASN A 110 14.10 -3.59 13.46
N TRP A 111 14.41 -3.74 12.18
CA TRP A 111 15.76 -3.69 11.67
C TRP A 111 16.40 -2.32 11.91
N PHE A 112 15.71 -1.21 11.61
CA PHE A 112 16.23 0.15 11.89
C PHE A 112 16.51 0.35 13.37
N ASN A 113 15.56 -0.03 14.23
CA ASN A 113 15.72 0.10 15.67
C ASN A 113 16.90 -0.73 16.22
N THR A 114 17.11 -1.94 15.70
CA THR A 114 18.23 -2.81 16.13
C THR A 114 19.58 -2.24 15.68
N ASN A 115 19.61 -1.57 14.52
CA ASN A 115 20.81 -0.99 13.92
C ASN A 115 21.01 0.51 14.24
N SER A 116 20.19 1.08 15.12
CA SER A 116 20.26 2.50 15.47
C SER A 116 21.39 2.83 16.46
N ASN A 117 21.99 1.83 17.11
CA ASN A 117 23.00 2.02 18.15
C ASN A 117 23.96 0.82 18.19
N ILE A 118 25.27 1.08 18.20
CA ILE A 118 26.29 0.02 18.25
C ILE A 118 26.30 -0.77 19.56
N ASP A 119 25.65 -0.27 20.63
CA ASP A 119 25.48 -1.01 21.90
C ASP A 119 24.63 -2.28 21.75
N ASN A 120 23.81 -2.34 20.70
CA ASN A 120 22.98 -3.51 20.41
C ASN A 120 23.80 -4.69 19.84
N VAL A 121 25.06 -4.47 19.46
CA VAL A 121 25.91 -5.47 18.80
C VAL A 121 27.21 -5.69 19.57
N LEU A 122 27.33 -6.84 20.23
CA LEU A 122 28.44 -7.18 21.13
C LEU A 122 29.84 -7.09 20.48
N ASP A 123 29.91 -7.31 19.17
CA ASP A 123 31.17 -7.28 18.40
C ASP A 123 31.82 -5.88 18.42
N TYR A 124 31.05 -4.81 18.65
CA TYR A 124 31.55 -3.43 18.75
C TYR A 124 32.12 -3.05 20.11
N SER A 125 32.12 -3.95 21.11
CA SER A 125 32.55 -3.63 22.50
C SER A 125 33.97 -3.05 22.61
N GLY A 126 34.90 -3.48 21.74
CA GLY A 126 36.25 -2.91 21.68
C GLY A 126 36.23 -1.46 21.15
N MET A 127 35.56 -1.25 20.03
CA MET A 127 35.40 0.06 19.40
C MET A 127 34.70 1.06 20.33
N GLN A 128 33.67 0.64 21.07
CA GLN A 128 33.00 1.48 22.09
C GLN A 128 33.99 2.08 23.11
N ILE A 129 35.00 1.33 23.54
CA ILE A 129 36.04 1.83 24.46
C ILE A 129 36.88 2.92 23.78
N GLU A 130 37.25 2.72 22.52
CA GLU A 130 38.05 3.66 21.74
C GLU A 130 37.27 4.95 21.44
N LEU A 131 36.02 4.83 21.03
CA LEU A 131 35.12 5.96 20.78
C LEU A 131 34.96 6.83 22.04
N ARG A 132 34.66 6.23 23.20
CA ARG A 132 34.56 6.97 24.47
C ARG A 132 35.84 7.68 24.83
N LYS A 133 37.00 7.05 24.60
CA LYS A 133 38.30 7.58 25.00
C LYS A 133 38.78 8.70 24.08
N ASN A 134 38.58 8.55 22.78
CA ASN A 134 39.23 9.38 21.77
C ASN A 134 38.28 10.43 21.16
N CYS A 135 36.98 10.12 21.07
CA CYS A 135 36.00 10.93 20.35
C CYS A 135 35.11 11.77 21.28
N MET A 136 34.98 11.37 22.54
CA MET A 136 34.16 12.06 23.55
C MET A 136 35.03 12.74 24.60
N ASN A 137 34.78 14.03 24.87
CA ASN A 137 35.43 14.79 25.93
C ASN A 137 34.38 15.26 26.94
N LEU A 138 34.65 15.02 28.22
CA LEU A 138 33.76 15.35 29.33
C LEU A 138 34.45 16.43 30.17
N GLU A 139 34.20 17.70 29.83
CA GLU A 139 34.83 18.84 30.51
C GLU A 139 33.81 19.96 30.71
N ASN A 140 33.95 20.72 31.82
CA ASN A 140 33.16 21.93 32.08
C ASN A 140 31.63 21.74 32.02
N ARG A 141 31.10 20.56 32.38
CA ARG A 141 29.67 20.21 32.29
C ARG A 141 29.12 20.17 30.86
N GLU A 142 30.00 20.05 29.87
CA GLU A 142 29.69 19.85 28.47
C GLU A 142 30.20 18.48 28.01
N CYS A 143 29.36 17.73 27.31
CA CYS A 143 29.80 16.52 26.60
C CYS A 143 30.12 16.89 25.16
N GLN A 144 31.39 16.87 24.78
CA GLN A 144 31.83 17.20 23.42
C GLN A 144 32.08 15.92 22.62
N ILE A 145 31.45 15.79 21.46
CA ILE A 145 31.62 14.67 20.54
C ILE A 145 32.30 15.17 19.25
N ARG A 146 33.51 14.69 18.95
CA ARG A 146 34.23 15.00 17.70
C ARG A 146 33.81 14.04 16.59
N LEU A 147 33.18 14.57 15.55
CA LEU A 147 32.64 13.76 14.45
C LEU A 147 33.73 13.20 13.54
N SER A 148 34.84 13.92 13.34
CA SER A 148 35.99 13.44 12.57
C SER A 148 36.71 12.26 13.20
N CYS A 149 36.53 12.06 14.51
CA CYS A 149 37.14 10.96 15.24
C CYS A 149 36.51 9.62 14.85
N LEU A 150 35.21 9.61 14.51
CA LEU A 150 34.47 8.40 14.19
C LEU A 150 35.07 7.64 13.00
N PRO A 151 35.21 8.24 11.79
CA PRO A 151 35.85 7.56 10.67
C PRO A 151 37.31 7.22 10.95
N PHE A 152 38.04 8.05 11.72
CA PHE A 152 39.42 7.75 12.10
C PHE A 152 39.53 6.46 12.94
N ILE A 153 38.69 6.28 13.95
CA ILE A 153 38.66 5.05 14.76
C ILE A 153 38.25 3.85 13.89
N ASN A 154 37.30 4.04 12.98
CA ASN A 154 36.83 2.99 12.10
C ASN A 154 37.93 2.52 11.16
N GLU A 155 38.59 3.43 10.46
CA GLU A 155 39.60 3.11 9.46
C GLU A 155 40.94 2.69 10.08
N GLU A 156 41.51 3.51 10.96
CA GLU A 156 42.89 3.34 11.42
C GLU A 156 43.02 2.31 12.54
N GLU A 157 42.05 2.25 13.46
CA GLU A 157 42.12 1.33 14.62
C GLU A 157 41.37 0.02 14.35
N ASN A 158 40.29 0.05 13.57
CA ASN A 158 39.39 -1.11 13.39
C ASN A 158 39.39 -1.71 11.97
N GLY A 159 40.08 -1.07 11.03
CA GLY A 159 40.29 -1.56 9.66
C GLY A 159 39.06 -1.52 8.76
N PHE A 160 38.09 -0.65 9.06
CA PHE A 160 36.91 -0.43 8.22
C PHE A 160 37.31 0.36 6.97
N SER A 161 36.60 0.14 5.87
CA SER A 161 36.85 0.87 4.62
C SER A 161 35.57 1.01 3.80
N TYR A 162 35.57 1.95 2.85
CA TYR A 162 34.51 2.00 1.85
C TYR A 162 34.58 0.79 0.92
N LEU A 163 33.48 0.06 0.78
CA LEU A 163 33.34 -1.12 -0.07
C LEU A 163 32.10 -0.93 -0.93
N ASN A 164 32.25 -0.86 -2.25
CA ASN A 164 31.08 -0.76 -3.12
C ASN A 164 30.36 -2.12 -3.19
N ASP A 165 29.03 -2.15 -3.17
CA ASP A 165 28.25 -3.39 -3.26
C ASP A 165 28.58 -4.28 -4.47
N THR A 166 29.01 -3.67 -5.58
CA THR A 166 29.52 -4.42 -6.75
C THR A 166 30.80 -5.21 -6.45
N GLU A 167 31.61 -4.76 -5.50
CA GLU A 167 32.82 -5.46 -5.03
C GLU A 167 32.48 -6.64 -4.11
N LEU A 168 31.32 -6.58 -3.44
CA LEU A 168 30.79 -7.66 -2.61
C LEU A 168 29.97 -8.69 -3.41
N GLY A 169 29.66 -8.40 -4.68
CA GLY A 169 28.95 -9.30 -5.59
C GLY A 169 27.47 -9.48 -5.22
N LYS A 170 26.87 -8.47 -4.58
CA LYS A 170 25.48 -8.49 -4.12
C LYS A 170 24.65 -7.44 -4.89
N GLU A 171 23.32 -7.59 -4.87
CA GLU A 171 22.43 -6.48 -5.24
C GLU A 171 22.63 -5.34 -4.25
N ASP A 172 22.30 -4.10 -4.63
CA ASP A 172 22.40 -2.91 -3.77
C ASP A 172 21.48 -3.06 -2.54
N PHE A 173 22.04 -3.21 -1.34
CA PHE A 173 21.25 -3.25 -0.09
C PHE A 173 22.03 -2.74 1.13
N MET A 174 21.30 -2.03 1.99
CA MET A 174 21.81 -1.60 3.28
C MET A 174 22.09 -2.79 4.22
N GLN A 175 23.32 -2.92 4.66
CA GLN A 175 23.80 -3.94 5.57
C GLN A 175 23.44 -3.63 7.03
N ASP A 176 23.20 -4.68 7.82
CA ASP A 176 23.09 -4.50 9.28
C ASP A 176 24.46 -4.24 9.92
N LEU A 177 24.49 -3.63 11.10
CA LEU A 177 25.72 -3.28 11.82
C LEU A 177 26.64 -4.48 12.01
N LYS A 178 26.08 -5.68 12.21
CA LYS A 178 26.85 -6.91 12.34
C LYS A 178 27.55 -7.26 11.03
N SER A 179 26.87 -7.18 9.90
CA SER A 179 27.41 -7.43 8.57
C SER A 179 28.48 -6.40 8.21
N ILE A 180 28.27 -5.12 8.53
CA ILE A 180 29.28 -4.06 8.35
C ILE A 180 30.54 -4.38 9.16
N PHE A 181 30.39 -4.87 10.40
CA PHE A 181 31.52 -5.28 11.24
C PHE A 181 32.29 -6.47 10.65
N GLU A 182 31.57 -7.51 10.22
CA GLU A 182 32.13 -8.73 9.63
C GLU A 182 32.85 -8.45 8.31
N ASN A 183 32.28 -7.57 7.48
CA ASN A 183 32.83 -7.19 6.18
C ASN A 183 33.91 -6.10 6.29
N LYS A 184 34.09 -5.49 7.47
CA LYS A 184 35.02 -4.38 7.70
C LYS A 184 34.74 -3.20 6.78
N GLY A 185 33.47 -2.83 6.66
CA GLY A 185 33.06 -1.74 5.79
C GLY A 185 31.74 -1.98 5.10
N GLY A 186 31.43 -1.04 4.23
CA GLY A 186 30.24 -0.97 3.38
C GLY A 186 30.34 0.27 2.51
N ASP A 187 29.31 0.54 1.74
CA ASP A 187 29.24 1.72 0.89
C ASP A 187 28.63 2.92 1.65
N CYS A 188 27.92 3.80 0.95
CA CYS A 188 27.59 5.12 1.44
C CYS A 188 26.55 5.07 2.57
N GLU A 189 25.47 4.31 2.36
CA GLU A 189 24.41 4.12 3.34
C GLU A 189 24.87 3.30 4.53
N ASP A 190 25.73 2.30 4.32
CA ASP A 190 26.27 1.46 5.38
C ASP A 190 27.15 2.28 6.33
N ILE A 191 28.05 3.10 5.78
CA ILE A 191 28.89 3.99 6.58
C ILE A 191 28.02 5.03 7.28
N SER A 192 27.00 5.57 6.60
CA SER A 192 26.06 6.51 7.22
C SER A 192 25.33 5.86 8.41
N LEU A 193 24.91 4.60 8.26
CA LEU A 193 24.26 3.82 9.32
C LEU A 193 25.20 3.60 10.50
N LEU A 194 26.43 3.14 10.24
CA LEU A 194 27.44 2.92 11.27
C LEU A 194 27.74 4.21 12.03
N THR A 195 28.06 5.30 11.34
CA THR A 195 28.37 6.59 11.99
C THR A 195 27.18 7.12 12.77
N ASN A 196 25.95 6.97 12.27
CA ASN A 196 24.74 7.34 13.00
C ASN A 196 24.58 6.52 14.30
N ALA A 197 24.86 5.21 14.24
CA ALA A 197 24.79 4.31 15.39
C ALA A 197 25.87 4.62 16.45
N GLU A 198 27.07 5.01 16.02
CA GLU A 198 28.15 5.47 16.90
C GLU A 198 27.81 6.79 17.59
N ILE A 199 27.21 7.73 16.85
CA ILE A 199 26.72 9.00 17.42
C ILE A 199 25.66 8.72 18.49
N ASN A 200 24.69 7.85 18.21
CA ASN A 200 23.65 7.49 19.18
C ASN A 200 24.24 6.84 20.43
N TYR A 201 25.21 5.94 20.27
CA TYR A 201 25.97 5.37 21.38
C TYR A 201 26.66 6.45 22.23
N LEU A 202 27.39 7.39 21.62
CA LEU A 202 28.07 8.46 22.34
C LEU A 202 27.08 9.43 23.01
N LYS A 203 25.93 9.70 22.37
CA LYS A 203 24.84 10.49 22.98
C LYS A 203 24.30 9.80 24.23
N ASP A 204 24.11 8.48 24.19
CA ASP A 204 23.65 7.70 25.34
C ASP A 204 24.67 7.69 26.47
N GLU A 205 25.96 7.56 26.16
CA GLU A 205 27.04 7.71 27.14
C GLU A 205 27.04 9.10 27.78
N CYS A 206 26.93 10.19 27.00
CA CYS A 206 26.76 11.54 27.53
C CYS A 206 25.51 11.64 28.44
N ASN A 207 24.39 11.08 27.99
CA ASN A 207 23.11 11.13 28.68
C ASN A 207 23.09 10.33 29.98
N ASN A 208 23.86 9.26 30.09
CA ASN A 208 23.99 8.46 31.30
C ASN A 208 24.80 9.20 32.39
N GLN A 209 25.52 10.27 32.02
CA GLN A 209 26.25 11.16 32.94
C GLN A 209 25.47 12.45 33.28
N LYS A 210 24.16 12.51 33.00
CA LYS A 210 23.28 13.70 33.09
C LYS A 210 23.30 14.49 34.40
N GLU A 211 23.72 13.90 35.51
CA GLU A 211 23.87 14.64 36.77
C GLU A 211 24.98 15.70 36.67
N GLU A 212 25.94 15.54 35.76
CA GLU A 212 27.11 16.41 35.62
C GLU A 212 27.13 17.21 34.30
N TYR A 213 26.49 16.73 33.22
CA TYR A 213 26.55 17.33 31.88
C TYR A 213 25.16 17.73 31.36
N GLN A 214 24.99 19.00 31.00
CA GLN A 214 23.68 19.56 30.63
C GLN A 214 23.44 19.62 29.12
N HIS A 215 24.52 19.63 28.33
CA HIS A 215 24.47 19.83 26.88
C HIS A 215 25.45 18.91 26.17
N ILE A 216 25.06 18.44 24.98
CA ILE A 216 25.91 17.69 24.05
C ILE A 216 26.28 18.64 22.92
N THR A 217 27.57 18.86 22.74
CA THR A 217 28.11 19.68 21.65
C THR A 217 28.83 18.78 20.67
N PHE A 218 28.45 18.87 19.41
CA PHE A 218 29.15 18.21 18.32
C PHE A 218 30.22 19.13 17.76
N ILE A 219 31.36 18.54 17.40
CA ILE A 219 32.48 19.22 16.76
C ILE A 219 32.76 18.52 15.43
N GLY A 220 32.28 19.12 14.35
CA GLY A 220 32.73 18.81 12.99
C GLY A 220 33.83 19.79 12.56
N TYR A 221 34.12 19.82 11.27
CA TYR A 221 35.04 20.82 10.71
C TYR A 221 34.54 21.41 9.40
N GLU A 222 35.01 22.61 9.07
CA GLU A 222 34.85 23.21 7.75
C GLU A 222 36.21 23.68 7.22
N GLU A 223 36.33 23.82 5.90
CA GLU A 223 37.55 24.31 5.26
C GLU A 223 37.91 25.74 5.74
N ALA A 224 39.14 25.91 6.21
CA ALA A 224 39.66 27.17 6.70
C ALA A 224 41.18 27.25 6.54
N LYS A 225 41.62 27.89 5.46
CA LYS A 225 43.03 28.04 5.12
C LYS A 225 43.88 28.59 6.28
N GLY A 226 44.98 27.91 6.57
CA GLY A 226 45.93 28.25 7.62
C GLY A 226 45.54 27.81 9.03
N GLN A 227 44.38 27.17 9.19
CA GLN A 227 43.93 26.61 10.46
C GLN A 227 44.14 25.10 10.52
N LYS A 228 43.90 24.52 11.70
CA LYS A 228 43.91 23.08 11.91
C LYS A 228 42.69 22.65 12.71
N HIS A 229 42.19 21.46 12.40
CA HIS A 229 41.14 20.76 13.15
C HIS A 229 41.73 19.47 13.72
N PHE A 230 41.65 19.26 15.02
CA PHE A 230 42.13 18.02 15.63
C PHE A 230 41.08 16.92 15.54
N ILE A 231 41.53 15.76 15.04
CA ILE A 231 40.66 14.62 14.74
C ILE A 231 40.18 13.96 16.04
N GLU A 232 41.07 13.78 17.01
CA GLU A 232 40.78 13.15 18.32
C GLU A 232 41.13 14.08 19.49
N ASN A 233 40.63 13.74 20.68
CA ASN A 233 40.80 14.54 21.90
C ASN A 233 42.25 14.59 22.41
N LYS A 234 43.11 13.64 22.04
CA LYS A 234 44.54 13.70 22.38
C LYS A 234 45.32 14.73 21.57
N GLU A 235 44.72 15.25 20.50
CA GLU A 235 45.34 16.22 19.60
C GLU A 235 46.60 15.69 18.87
N ASP A 236 46.76 14.36 18.75
CA ASP A 236 47.89 13.76 18.04
C ASP A 236 47.74 13.88 16.51
N TYR A 237 46.51 13.81 16.01
CA TYR A 237 46.18 13.89 14.58
C TYR A 237 45.32 15.12 14.25
N PHE A 238 45.59 15.74 13.11
CA PHE A 238 44.86 16.93 12.66
C PHE A 238 44.73 17.05 11.15
N ILE A 239 43.65 17.68 10.71
CA ILE A 239 43.39 18.09 9.34
C ILE A 239 43.94 19.51 9.14
N LYS A 240 44.75 19.72 8.11
CA LYS A 240 45.28 21.03 7.72
C LYS A 240 44.23 21.82 6.96
N ASP A 241 44.32 23.15 7.03
CA ASP A 241 43.42 24.06 6.33
C ASP A 241 41.95 23.80 6.68
N ALA A 242 41.70 23.42 7.94
CA ALA A 242 40.39 23.13 8.50
C ALA A 242 40.25 23.81 9.86
N LYS A 243 39.02 24.11 10.30
CA LYS A 243 38.74 24.61 11.65
C LYS A 243 37.52 23.92 12.24
N ASP A 244 37.48 23.89 13.58
CA ASP A 244 36.34 23.37 14.33
C ASP A 244 35.05 24.13 13.97
N TYR A 245 33.98 23.37 13.77
CA TYR A 245 32.61 23.85 13.65
C TYR A 245 31.78 23.21 14.77
N LYS A 246 31.40 24.03 15.77
CA LYS A 246 30.69 23.57 16.97
C LYS A 246 29.19 23.82 16.86
N PHE A 247 28.38 22.84 17.25
CA PHE A 247 26.92 22.96 17.23
C PHE A 247 26.24 22.05 18.27
N GLU A 248 25.02 22.43 18.67
CA GLU A 248 24.21 21.75 19.68
C GLU A 248 22.84 21.40 19.09
N LEU A 249 22.78 20.39 18.23
CA LEU A 249 21.53 19.94 17.59
C LEU A 249 21.12 18.58 18.18
N LYS A 250 19.83 18.39 18.41
CA LYS A 250 19.33 17.26 19.24
C LYS A 250 19.14 15.96 18.48
N HIS A 251 18.70 16.08 17.24
CA HIS A 251 18.32 14.95 16.42
C HIS A 251 19.33 14.77 15.29
N ASN A 252 19.61 13.52 14.94
CA ASN A 252 20.44 13.11 13.82
C ASN A 252 19.66 12.11 12.97
N TYR A 253 19.77 12.24 11.66
CA TYR A 253 19.09 11.45 10.66
C TYR A 253 20.06 11.07 9.56
N ILE A 254 19.88 9.92 8.92
CA ILE A 254 20.55 9.62 7.67
C ILE A 254 19.67 10.20 6.56
N VAL A 255 20.24 11.02 5.68
CA VAL A 255 19.52 11.60 4.55
C VAL A 255 20.21 11.21 3.27
N CYS A 256 19.48 10.57 2.37
CA CYS A 256 19.98 10.18 1.06
C CYS A 256 19.22 10.91 -0.04
N GLY A 257 19.96 11.24 -1.09
CA GLY A 257 19.45 12.11 -2.12
C GLY A 257 20.36 12.18 -3.33
N ASN A 258 19.95 13.00 -4.28
CA ASN A 258 20.85 13.52 -5.31
C ASN A 258 21.68 14.66 -4.71
N LEU A 259 22.58 14.34 -3.78
CA LEU A 259 23.32 15.34 -3.01
C LEU A 259 24.67 15.64 -3.68
N PRO A 260 25.08 16.92 -3.77
CA PRO A 260 26.39 17.24 -4.30
C PRO A 260 27.47 16.82 -3.30
N LEU A 261 28.56 16.22 -3.79
CA LEU A 261 29.69 15.79 -2.97
C LEU A 261 30.42 16.97 -2.33
N LYS A 262 30.34 18.18 -2.90
CA LYS A 262 30.88 19.40 -2.31
C LYS A 262 29.96 20.60 -2.57
N PRO A 263 29.98 21.62 -1.71
CA PRO A 263 29.09 22.79 -1.84
C PRO A 263 29.26 23.58 -3.14
N TRP A 264 30.46 23.59 -3.71
CA TRP A 264 30.77 24.27 -4.97
C TRP A 264 30.54 23.39 -6.21
N GLU A 265 30.26 22.09 -6.03
CA GLU A 265 29.95 21.15 -7.13
C GLU A 265 28.47 21.24 -7.49
N THR A 266 28.01 22.43 -7.85
CA THR A 266 26.60 22.67 -8.24
C THR A 266 26.32 22.29 -9.69
N LYS A 267 27.11 21.42 -10.31
CA LYS A 267 26.87 21.03 -11.70
C LYS A 267 25.60 20.20 -11.76
N ILE A 268 24.65 20.66 -12.57
CA ILE A 268 23.39 19.99 -12.84
C ILE A 268 23.69 18.53 -13.23
N ILE A 269 23.35 17.61 -12.33
CA ILE A 269 23.40 16.18 -12.61
C ILE A 269 22.25 15.88 -13.58
N PRO A 270 22.53 15.34 -14.79
CA PRO A 270 21.48 15.06 -15.78
C PRO A 270 20.40 14.14 -15.23
N LYS A 271 19.17 14.31 -15.73
CA LYS A 271 17.97 13.58 -15.32
C LYS A 271 18.09 12.05 -15.47
N GLU A 272 19.00 11.59 -16.32
CA GLU A 272 19.26 10.17 -16.60
C GLU A 272 20.24 9.53 -15.60
N SER A 273 20.86 10.32 -14.71
CA SER A 273 21.91 9.87 -13.77
C SER A 273 21.38 9.47 -12.40
N TRP A 274 20.06 9.51 -12.17
CA TRP A 274 19.43 9.23 -10.86
C TRP A 274 19.75 7.84 -10.31
N LEU A 275 20.03 6.88 -11.18
CA LEU A 275 20.30 5.49 -10.83
C LEU A 275 21.77 5.22 -10.44
N ILE A 276 22.66 6.23 -10.50
CA ILE A 276 24.12 6.03 -10.36
C ILE A 276 24.76 7.02 -9.36
N GLY A 277 24.01 7.99 -8.80
CA GLY A 277 24.58 9.14 -8.07
C GLY A 277 23.89 9.48 -6.75
N GLY A 278 23.34 8.50 -6.04
CA GLY A 278 22.88 8.70 -4.67
C GLY A 278 24.06 8.98 -3.73
N HIS A 279 23.90 9.92 -2.82
CA HIS A 279 24.84 10.13 -1.70
C HIS A 279 24.04 10.30 -0.42
N CYS A 280 24.59 9.80 0.68
CA CYS A 280 23.99 9.85 2.00
C CYS A 280 24.85 10.73 2.92
N LEU A 281 24.19 11.59 3.69
CA LEU A 281 24.79 12.47 4.68
C LEU A 281 24.08 12.29 6.02
N LEU A 282 24.70 12.76 7.10
CA LEU A 282 24.05 12.86 8.40
C LEU A 282 23.46 14.25 8.58
N ALA A 283 22.14 14.33 8.68
CA ALA A 283 21.43 15.57 8.97
C ALA A 283 21.24 15.73 10.48
N PHE A 284 21.78 16.81 11.05
CA PHE A 284 21.52 17.20 12.42
C PHE A 284 20.48 18.32 12.47
N SER A 285 19.49 18.22 13.34
CA SER A 285 18.41 19.21 13.48
C SER A 285 17.98 19.42 14.94
N ASP A 286 17.44 20.61 15.22
CA ASP A 286 16.78 20.91 16.48
C ASP A 286 15.34 20.40 16.54
N THR A 287 14.76 20.10 15.37
CA THR A 287 13.34 19.78 15.22
C THR A 287 13.17 18.33 14.80
N SER A 288 12.37 17.57 15.55
CA SER A 288 11.98 16.19 15.21
C SER A 288 11.18 16.13 13.89
N LEU A 289 11.40 15.08 13.07
CA LEU A 289 10.62 14.81 11.84
C LEU A 289 9.11 14.74 12.07
N SER A 290 8.68 14.42 13.30
CA SER A 290 7.26 14.44 13.69
C SER A 290 6.59 15.83 13.59
N ASN A 291 7.37 16.91 13.59
CA ASN A 291 6.86 18.26 13.35
C ASN A 291 6.81 18.61 11.84
N GLY A 292 7.31 17.73 10.98
CA GLY A 292 7.32 17.87 9.52
C GLY A 292 8.73 17.85 8.94
N ILE A 293 8.92 17.00 7.91
CA ILE A 293 10.22 16.80 7.24
C ILE A 293 10.83 18.11 6.75
N LYS A 294 10.05 18.96 6.09
CA LYS A 294 10.55 20.25 5.58
C LYS A 294 11.03 21.17 6.70
N GLU A 295 10.32 21.25 7.82
CA GLU A 295 10.71 22.10 8.94
C GLU A 295 12.01 21.61 9.58
N SER A 296 12.11 20.30 9.80
CA SER A 296 13.32 19.65 10.33
C SER A 296 14.52 19.82 9.42
N MET A 297 14.36 19.61 8.12
CA MET A 297 15.47 19.56 7.18
C MET A 297 15.93 20.94 6.70
N ASN A 298 15.03 21.92 6.57
CA ASN A 298 15.43 23.29 6.18
C ASN A 298 16.34 23.98 7.21
N ASN A 299 16.35 23.48 8.45
CA ASN A 299 17.19 24.01 9.52
C ASN A 299 18.36 23.09 9.87
N ALA A 300 18.59 22.03 9.10
CA ALA A 300 19.58 21.01 9.41
C ALA A 300 21.02 21.42 9.02
N LEU A 301 21.99 20.84 9.72
CA LEU A 301 23.38 20.76 9.28
C LEU A 301 23.62 19.38 8.67
N LEU A 302 24.20 19.32 7.48
CA LEU A 302 24.54 18.06 6.82
C LEU A 302 26.04 17.78 6.97
N ILE A 303 26.36 16.60 7.50
CA ILE A 303 27.72 16.15 7.79
C ILE A 303 28.07 14.97 6.90
N GLU A 304 29.29 14.94 6.37
CA GLU A 304 29.87 13.80 5.67
C GLU A 304 30.28 12.72 6.67
N PRO A 305 29.60 11.57 6.77
CA PRO A 305 29.92 10.52 7.75
C PRO A 305 31.35 9.97 7.59
N GLN A 306 31.89 9.94 6.37
CA GLN A 306 33.24 9.42 6.09
C GLN A 306 34.36 10.32 6.63
N THR A 307 34.07 11.57 6.97
CA THR A 307 35.12 12.51 7.37
C THR A 307 34.78 13.33 8.62
N GLY A 308 33.50 13.50 8.96
CA GLY A 308 33.04 14.45 9.96
C GLY A 308 33.02 15.92 9.49
N GLU A 309 33.17 16.15 8.18
CA GLU A 309 33.10 17.49 7.58
C GLU A 309 31.68 18.03 7.57
N VAL A 310 31.52 19.30 7.91
CA VAL A 310 30.26 20.03 7.73
C VAL A 310 30.13 20.42 6.26
N MET A 311 29.26 19.71 5.55
CA MET A 311 29.07 19.88 4.12
C MET A 311 28.13 21.04 3.82
N PHE A 312 26.96 21.06 4.47
CA PHE A 312 25.93 22.06 4.19
C PHE A 312 25.28 22.56 5.47
N ASP A 313 24.95 23.83 5.50
CA ASP A 313 24.05 24.41 6.50
C ASP A 313 22.76 24.84 5.81
N MET A 314 21.73 24.01 5.87
CA MET A 314 20.46 24.20 5.14
C MET A 314 19.74 25.52 5.47
N ARG A 315 20.08 26.13 6.61
CA ARG A 315 19.59 27.47 7.00
C ARG A 315 20.12 28.53 6.03
N ARG A 316 21.37 28.39 5.60
CA ARG A 316 22.12 29.33 4.76
C ARG A 316 22.21 28.87 3.31
N ASP A 317 22.52 27.60 3.10
CA ASP A 317 22.73 26.99 1.79
C ASP A 317 21.38 26.55 1.21
N LYS A 318 21.08 27.03 0.00
CA LYS A 318 19.83 26.72 -0.72
C LYS A 318 20.07 25.82 -1.94
N VAL A 319 21.15 25.03 -1.88
CA VAL A 319 21.56 24.14 -2.97
C VAL A 319 20.74 22.86 -2.96
N ILE A 320 20.49 22.30 -1.77
CA ILE A 320 19.72 21.07 -1.60
C ILE A 320 18.27 21.44 -1.29
N GLN A 321 17.35 20.83 -2.02
CA GLN A 321 15.92 21.06 -1.88
C GLN A 321 15.26 19.93 -1.08
N ILE A 322 14.26 20.30 -0.28
CA ILE A 322 13.39 19.36 0.42
C ILE A 322 12.03 19.44 -0.26
N PRO A 323 11.70 18.47 -1.14
CA PRO A 323 10.46 18.52 -1.90
C PRO A 323 9.24 18.35 -0.97
N GLU A 324 8.07 18.85 -1.39
CA GLU A 324 6.82 18.72 -0.60
C GLU A 324 5.73 17.95 -1.34
N ASN A 325 5.41 18.40 -2.55
CA ASN A 325 4.26 17.91 -3.30
C ASN A 325 4.50 17.87 -4.82
N GLU A 326 5.69 18.24 -5.27
CA GLU A 326 6.06 18.23 -6.67
C GLU A 326 7.48 17.70 -6.84
N TYR A 327 7.73 17.13 -8.02
CA TYR A 327 9.05 16.70 -8.40
C TYR A 327 9.99 17.90 -8.55
N VAL A 328 11.22 17.75 -8.08
CA VAL A 328 12.23 18.79 -8.06
C VAL A 328 13.43 18.39 -8.92
N GLU A 329 13.85 19.27 -9.83
CA GLU A 329 15.11 19.10 -10.58
C GLU A 329 16.32 19.59 -9.77
N GLY A 330 17.46 18.90 -9.91
CA GLY A 330 18.73 19.27 -9.28
C GLY A 330 19.01 18.45 -8.04
N SER A 331 19.58 19.09 -7.01
CA SER A 331 19.94 18.43 -5.75
C SER A 331 18.79 18.44 -4.77
N PHE A 332 18.37 17.26 -4.31
CA PHE A 332 17.26 17.10 -3.38
C PHE A 332 17.41 15.84 -2.53
N VAL A 333 16.77 15.85 -1.36
CA VAL A 333 16.63 14.69 -0.48
C VAL A 333 15.36 13.93 -0.89
N TYR A 334 15.45 12.60 -1.04
CA TYR A 334 14.29 11.75 -1.31
C TYR A 334 14.12 10.61 -0.30
N LEU A 335 15.11 10.39 0.57
CA LEU A 335 15.08 9.32 1.55
C LEU A 335 15.65 9.82 2.88
N ILE A 336 14.96 9.55 3.98
CA ILE A 336 15.37 9.93 5.33
C ILE A 336 15.15 8.74 6.26
N PHE A 337 16.14 8.45 7.09
CA PHE A 337 16.05 7.45 8.15
C PHE A 337 16.20 8.15 9.50
N ASP A 338 15.26 7.88 10.40
CA ASP A 338 15.46 8.13 11.83
C ASP A 338 15.70 6.81 12.58
N GLU A 339 15.70 6.87 13.91
CA GLU A 339 15.93 5.70 14.76
C GLU A 339 14.80 4.66 14.72
N TYR A 340 13.62 5.02 14.19
CA TYR A 340 12.40 4.20 14.24
C TYR A 340 11.76 3.95 12.87
N ASP A 341 11.96 4.82 11.89
CA ASP A 341 11.21 4.84 10.64
C ASP A 341 12.07 5.29 9.45
N MET A 342 11.57 4.98 8.25
CA MET A 342 12.11 5.41 6.98
C MET A 342 11.06 6.21 6.22
N TYR A 343 11.44 7.38 5.74
CA TYR A 343 10.59 8.30 5.00
C TYR A 343 11.08 8.37 3.55
N LEU A 344 10.19 8.07 2.61
CA LEU A 344 10.47 8.11 1.18
C LEU A 344 9.61 9.19 0.51
N PHE A 345 10.23 10.02 -0.32
CA PHE A 345 9.53 10.93 -1.21
C PHE A 345 9.35 10.29 -2.58
N ASP A 346 8.12 9.89 -2.90
CA ASP A 346 7.80 9.27 -4.20
C ASP A 346 6.35 9.59 -4.61
N LEU A 347 5.96 9.11 -5.79
CA LEU A 347 4.61 9.22 -6.35
C LEU A 347 3.69 8.17 -5.71
N PHE A 348 2.86 8.61 -4.77
CA PHE A 348 1.84 7.79 -4.11
C PHE A 348 0.45 8.30 -4.45
N GLU A 349 -0.43 7.43 -4.97
CA GLU A 349 -1.81 7.80 -5.33
C GLU A 349 -1.89 8.96 -6.33
N GLN A 350 -0.94 9.02 -7.28
CA GLN A 350 -0.80 10.09 -8.28
C GLN A 350 -0.34 11.45 -7.73
N GLU A 351 0.04 11.53 -6.46
CA GLU A 351 0.60 12.73 -5.84
C GLU A 351 2.00 12.44 -5.32
N TYR A 352 2.94 13.36 -5.56
CA TYR A 352 4.24 13.28 -4.91
C TYR A 352 4.08 13.67 -3.44
N LYS A 353 4.56 12.83 -2.53
CA LYS A 353 4.51 13.11 -1.09
C LYS A 353 5.55 12.30 -0.34
N TRP A 354 5.90 12.78 0.84
CA TRP A 354 6.63 11.99 1.82
C TRP A 354 5.70 10.97 2.44
N VAL A 355 6.13 9.71 2.49
CA VAL A 355 5.42 8.63 3.15
C VAL A 355 6.41 7.87 4.03
N SER A 356 6.02 7.61 5.27
CA SER A 356 6.81 6.77 6.17
C SER A 356 6.37 5.31 6.13
N TYR A 357 7.23 4.39 6.54
CA TYR A 357 6.87 2.98 6.65
C TYR A 357 5.78 2.75 7.71
N SER A 358 5.80 3.50 8.80
CA SER A 358 4.70 3.46 9.79
C SER A 358 3.37 3.93 9.18
N GLU A 359 3.36 4.98 8.35
CA GLU A 359 2.12 5.42 7.66
C GLU A 359 1.59 4.37 6.68
N LEU A 360 2.49 3.71 5.94
CA LEU A 360 2.11 2.59 5.06
C LEU A 360 1.52 1.44 5.86
N LEU A 361 2.09 1.12 7.02
CA LEU A 361 1.60 0.08 7.91
C LEU A 361 0.17 0.37 8.38
N ASP A 362 -0.11 1.60 8.79
CA ASP A 362 -1.46 2.03 9.20
C ASP A 362 -2.47 1.91 8.05
N LYS A 363 -2.10 2.35 6.85
CA LYS A 363 -2.96 2.26 5.65
C LYS A 363 -3.22 0.80 5.23
N LEU A 364 -2.22 -0.06 5.34
CA LEU A 364 -2.38 -1.49 5.09
C LEU A 364 -3.32 -2.14 6.09
N SER A 365 -3.20 -1.80 7.38
CA SER A 365 -4.10 -2.28 8.43
C SER A 365 -5.56 -1.86 8.18
N GLU A 366 -5.78 -0.62 7.77
CA GLU A 366 -7.11 -0.12 7.38
C GLU A 366 -7.66 -0.86 6.15
N SER A 367 -6.83 -1.01 5.11
CA SER A 367 -7.21 -1.70 3.86
C SER A 367 -7.53 -3.17 4.09
N LYS A 368 -6.74 -3.85 4.93
CA LYS A 368 -6.96 -5.22 5.40
C LYS A 368 -8.29 -5.35 6.14
N THR A 369 -8.64 -4.40 7.00
CA THR A 369 -9.92 -4.38 7.72
C THR A 369 -11.09 -4.25 6.74
N LYS A 370 -11.01 -3.31 5.77
CA LYS A 370 -12.05 -3.13 4.74
C LYS A 370 -12.20 -4.38 3.87
N LEU A 371 -11.10 -5.00 3.45
CA LEU A 371 -11.11 -6.22 2.64
C LEU A 371 -11.76 -7.39 3.39
N LYS A 372 -11.45 -7.55 4.69
CA LYS A 372 -12.11 -8.56 5.54
C LYS A 372 -13.61 -8.31 5.66
N GLN A 373 -14.05 -7.07 5.90
CA GLN A 373 -15.47 -6.75 5.95
C GLN A 373 -16.17 -7.11 4.63
N ALA A 374 -15.60 -6.73 3.48
CA ALA A 374 -16.16 -7.04 2.17
C ALA A 374 -16.22 -8.55 1.84
N LEU A 375 -15.40 -9.38 2.51
CA LEU A 375 -15.37 -10.84 2.30
C LEU A 375 -16.31 -11.61 3.22
N PHE A 376 -16.63 -11.08 4.39
CA PHE A 376 -17.33 -11.79 5.45
C PHE A 376 -18.70 -11.20 5.83
N GLU A 377 -19.03 -10.01 5.36
CA GLU A 377 -20.36 -9.38 5.42
C GLU A 377 -21.05 -9.46 4.05
#